data_AF-A0A4Q2X6Q1-F1
#
_entry.id   AF-A0A4Q2X6Q1-F1
#
_cell.length_a   1.000
_cell.length_b   1.000
_cell.length_c   1.000
_cell.angle_alpha   90.00
_cell.angle_beta   90.00
_cell.angle_gamma   90.00
#
_symmetry.space_group_name_H-M   'P 1'
#
loop_
_entity.id
_entity.type
_entity.pdbx_description
1 polymer ?
#
loop_
_entity_poly.entity_id
_entity_poly.type
_entity_poly.pdbx_seq_one_letter_code
_entity_poly.pdbx_strand_id
1 'polypeptide(L)'
;MNARLDYMKHGAAAIKVLYAVELHLQNSGLEKSLRHLVKLRASQINGCAFCVDMHVEEALHDGEHPTRLHLLSVWNETPIFSEREQVALEWTEAVTLIANG
;
A
#
# COMPACT_ATOMS: atom_id res chain seq x y z
N MET A 1 -7.92 4.38 16.01
CA MET A 1 -8.81 5.14 15.12
C MET A 1 -10.26 4.84 15.44
N ASN A 2 -11.17 5.82 15.40
CA ASN A 2 -12.60 5.62 15.69
C ASN A 2 -13.40 5.56 14.39
N ALA A 3 -14.01 4.40 14.10
CA ALA A 3 -14.81 4.22 12.90
C ALA A 3 -16.14 4.97 13.01
N ARG A 4 -16.53 5.69 11.95
CA ARG A 4 -17.85 6.36 11.85
C ARG A 4 -18.98 5.36 11.56
N LEU A 5 -18.65 4.23 10.94
CA LEU A 5 -19.56 3.15 10.57
C LEU A 5 -18.80 1.83 10.68
N ASP A 6 -19.42 0.80 11.25
CA ASP A 6 -18.93 -0.57 11.17
C ASP A 6 -19.28 -1.16 9.79
N TYR A 7 -18.41 -0.92 8.82
CA TYR A 7 -18.62 -1.41 7.45
C TYR A 7 -18.47 -2.92 7.34
N MET A 8 -17.84 -3.59 8.32
CA MET A 8 -17.76 -5.05 8.35
C MET A 8 -19.15 -5.63 8.65
N LYS A 9 -19.86 -5.04 9.61
CA LYS A 9 -21.24 -5.41 9.94
C LYS A 9 -22.24 -5.02 8.86
N HIS A 10 -22.15 -3.79 8.34
CA HIS A 10 -23.18 -3.23 7.46
C HIS A 10 -22.89 -3.43 5.96
N GLY A 11 -21.66 -3.77 5.58
CA GLY A 11 -21.20 -3.90 4.20
C GLY A 11 -20.55 -5.25 3.89
N ALA A 12 -20.84 -6.30 4.66
CA ALA A 12 -20.17 -7.61 4.58
C ALA A 12 -20.06 -8.18 3.15
N ALA A 13 -21.10 -8.04 2.33
CA ALA A 13 -21.07 -8.51 0.94
C ALA A 13 -20.05 -7.74 0.08
N ALA A 14 -19.95 -6.42 0.23
CA ALA A 14 -18.97 -5.60 -0.48
C ALA A 14 -17.55 -5.90 -0.01
N ILE A 15 -17.35 -6.03 1.31
CA ILE A 15 -16.04 -6.41 1.88
C ILE A 15 -15.57 -7.76 1.38
N LYS A 16 -16.46 -8.75 1.27
CA LYS A 16 -16.12 -10.07 0.72
C LYS A 16 -15.54 -9.97 -0.70
N VAL A 17 -16.06 -9.07 -1.53
CA VAL A 17 -15.55 -8.83 -2.88
C VAL A 17 -14.17 -8.18 -2.84
N LEU A 18 -13.97 -7.16 -1.99
CA LEU A 18 -12.65 -6.53 -1.82
C LEU A 18 -11.61 -7.53 -1.32
N TYR A 19 -11.98 -8.42 -0.41
CA TYR A 19 -11.09 -9.48 0.08
C TYR A 19 -10.72 -10.48 -1.02
N ALA A 20 -11.63 -10.79 -1.94
CA ALA A 20 -11.32 -11.63 -3.09
C ALA A 20 -10.27 -11.00 -4.02
N VAL A 21 -10.29 -9.67 -4.18
CA VAL A 21 -9.25 -8.94 -4.92
C VAL A 21 -7.90 -9.08 -4.21
N GLU A 22 -7.86 -8.91 -2.89
CA GLU A 22 -6.63 -9.09 -2.11
C GLU A 22 -6.07 -10.52 -2.25
N LEU A 23 -6.92 -11.55 -2.11
CA LEU A 23 -6.49 -12.94 -2.28
C LEU A 23 -5.92 -13.20 -3.68
N HIS A 24 -6.49 -12.60 -4.72
CA HIS A 24 -5.95 -12.71 -6.06
C HIS A 24 -4.54 -12.08 -6.15
N LEU A 25 -4.36 -10.89 -5.59
CA LEU A 25 -3.06 -10.20 -5.57
C LEU A 25 -2.01 -10.96 -4.75
N GLN A 26 -2.39 -11.60 -3.65
CA GLN A 26 -1.50 -12.44 -2.85
C GLN A 26 -0.97 -13.65 -3.61
N ASN A 27 -1.75 -14.17 -4.55
CA ASN A 27 -1.39 -15.29 -5.42
C ASN A 27 -0.83 -14.85 -6.79
N SER A 28 -0.62 -13.55 -6.98
CA SER A 28 -0.01 -13.02 -8.20
C SER A 28 1.51 -13.28 -8.22
N GLY A 29 2.13 -13.12 -9.38
CA GLY A 29 3.59 -13.19 -9.52
C GLY A 29 4.35 -11.99 -8.94
N LEU A 30 3.66 -11.03 -8.31
CA LEU A 30 4.30 -9.86 -7.71
C LEU A 30 4.90 -10.17 -6.35
N GLU A 31 6.14 -9.71 -6.18
CA GLU A 31 6.90 -9.87 -4.96
C GLU A 31 6.16 -9.24 -3.77
N LYS A 32 6.18 -9.93 -2.62
CA LYS A 32 5.48 -9.47 -1.41
C LYS A 32 5.99 -8.10 -0.96
N SER A 33 7.32 -7.90 -0.99
CA SER A 33 7.96 -6.61 -0.68
C SER A 33 7.45 -5.48 -1.58
N LEU A 34 7.39 -5.71 -2.90
CA LEU A 34 6.90 -4.70 -3.85
C LEU A 34 5.43 -4.34 -3.57
N ARG A 35 4.59 -5.33 -3.27
CA ARG A 35 3.18 -5.09 -2.91
C ARG A 35 3.06 -4.24 -1.65
N HIS A 36 3.91 -4.43 -0.64
CA HIS A 36 3.93 -3.61 0.56
C HIS A 36 4.26 -2.15 0.27
N LEU A 37 5.29 -1.90 -0.54
CA LEU A 37 5.68 -0.54 -0.92
C LEU A 37 4.55 0.18 -1.66
N VAL A 38 3.92 -0.48 -2.65
CA VAL A 38 2.80 0.08 -3.42
C VAL A 38 1.62 0.42 -2.51
N LYS A 39 1.19 -0.52 -1.66
CA LYS A 39 0.06 -0.34 -0.76
C LYS A 39 0.31 0.77 0.25
N LEU A 40 1.51 0.81 0.84
CA LEU A 40 1.88 1.85 1.79
C LEU A 40 1.96 3.23 1.11
N ARG A 41 2.58 3.33 -0.07
CA ARG A 41 2.72 4.62 -0.77
C ARG A 41 1.37 5.19 -1.20
N ALA A 42 0.50 4.37 -1.78
CA ALA A 42 -0.87 4.78 -2.11
C ALA A 42 -1.66 5.23 -0.87
N SER A 43 -1.47 4.54 0.26
CA SER A 43 -2.12 4.89 1.54
C SER A 43 -1.65 6.22 2.11
N GLN A 44 -0.34 6.51 2.01
CA GLN A 44 0.26 7.78 2.44
C GLN A 44 -0.31 8.94 1.62
N ILE A 45 -0.38 8.80 0.30
CA ILE A 45 -0.92 9.84 -0.60
C ILE A 45 -2.40 10.10 -0.31
N ASN A 46 -3.19 9.04 -0.14
CA ASN A 46 -4.61 9.14 0.17
C ASN A 46 -4.92 9.57 1.62
N GLY A 47 -3.90 9.71 2.48
CA GLY A 47 -4.09 10.08 3.89
C GLY A 47 -4.86 9.03 4.72
N CYS A 48 -4.84 7.76 4.33
CA CYS A 48 -5.51 6.70 5.07
C CYS A 48 -4.64 6.22 6.25
N ALA A 49 -4.77 6.85 7.43
CA ALA A 49 -4.00 6.47 8.62
C ALA A 49 -4.17 4.98 9.00
N PHE A 50 -5.36 4.40 8.80
CA PHE A 50 -5.63 2.98 9.04
C PHE A 50 -4.79 2.08 8.14
N CYS A 51 -4.77 2.40 6.85
CA CYS A 51 -4.05 1.64 5.85
C CYS A 51 -2.54 1.79 6.04
N VAL A 52 -2.07 3.00 6.41
CA VAL A 52 -0.65 3.26 6.70
C VAL A 52 -0.18 2.39 7.86
N ASP A 53 -0.90 2.40 8.98
CA ASP A 53 -0.57 1.60 10.17
C ASP A 53 -0.51 0.11 9.82
N MET A 54 -1.58 -0.42 9.22
CA MET A 54 -1.69 -1.81 8.79
C MET A 54 -0.56 -2.24 7.85
N HIS A 55 -0.26 -1.47 6.80
CA HIS A 55 0.77 -1.85 5.82
C HIS A 55 2.20 -1.66 6.35
N VAL A 56 2.43 -0.78 7.32
CA VAL A 56 3.72 -0.72 8.02
C VAL A 56 3.92 -1.97 8.85
N GLU A 57 2.92 -2.39 9.64
CA GLU A 57 3.00 -3.61 10.45
C GLU A 57 3.19 -4.86 9.59
N GLU A 58 2.41 -5.01 8.51
CA GLU A 58 2.55 -6.12 7.56
C GLU A 58 3.94 -6.16 6.92
N ALA A 59 4.46 -5.02 6.47
CA ALA A 59 5.77 -4.95 5.84
C ALA A 59 6.90 -5.31 6.81
N LEU A 60 6.84 -4.80 8.05
CA LEU A 60 7.81 -5.13 9.10
C LEU A 60 7.75 -6.61 9.48
N HIS A 61 6.55 -7.17 9.61
CA HIS A 61 6.35 -8.60 9.88
C HIS A 61 7.00 -9.47 8.79
N ASP A 62 6.94 -9.01 7.54
CA ASP A 62 7.50 -9.69 6.38
C ASP A 62 8.98 -9.37 6.11
N GLY A 63 9.64 -8.65 7.01
CA GLY A 63 11.08 -8.42 6.97
C GLY A 63 11.53 -7.23 6.13
N GLU A 64 10.63 -6.30 5.78
CA GLU A 64 11.03 -5.04 5.16
C GLU A 64 11.82 -4.17 6.17
N HIS A 65 12.79 -3.41 5.65
CA HIS A 65 13.69 -2.64 6.48
C HIS A 65 13.04 -1.33 6.95
N PRO A 66 13.06 -0.99 8.25
CA PRO A 66 12.42 0.23 8.77
C PRO A 66 12.84 1.51 8.04
N THR A 67 14.14 1.66 7.74
CA THR A 67 14.66 2.83 6.98
C THR A 67 13.99 2.98 5.61
N ARG A 68 13.69 1.89 4.91
CA ARG A 68 13.02 1.94 3.61
C ARG A 68 11.57 2.40 3.78
N LEU A 69 10.86 1.94 4.82
CA LEU A 69 9.51 2.39 5.13
C LEU A 69 9.46 3.89 5.49
N HIS A 70 10.43 4.37 6.28
CA HIS A 70 10.52 5.78 6.65
C HIS A 70 10.83 6.69 5.45
N LEU A 71 11.65 6.22 4.51
CA LEU A 71 12.03 6.99 3.32
C LEU A 71 11.06 6.84 2.14
N LEU A 72 10.07 5.94 2.24
CA LEU A 72 9.14 5.68 1.14
C LEU A 72 8.34 6.93 0.71
N SER A 73 8.05 7.85 1.63
CA SER A 73 7.35 9.09 1.32
C SER A 73 8.17 10.07 0.46
N VAL A 74 9.48 9.86 0.39
CA VAL A 74 10.49 10.66 -0.33
C VAL A 74 11.38 9.75 -1.20
N TRP A 75 10.81 8.66 -1.72
CA TRP A 75 11.53 7.57 -2.38
C TRP A 75 12.38 8.03 -3.58
N ASN A 76 11.94 9.09 -4.26
CA ASN A 76 12.58 9.66 -5.45
C ASN A 76 13.88 10.41 -5.13
N GLU A 77 14.12 10.76 -3.86
CA GLU A 77 15.31 11.47 -3.39
C GLU A 77 16.36 10.52 -2.78
N THR A 78 16.23 9.20 -2.96
CA THR A 78 17.13 8.20 -2.37
C THR A 78 17.43 7.03 -3.32
N PRO A 79 18.68 6.52 -3.32
CA PRO A 79 19.08 5.41 -4.20
C PRO A 79 18.76 4.00 -3.65
N ILE A 80 18.12 3.89 -2.48
CA ILE A 80 17.95 2.58 -1.79
C ILE A 80 16.83 1.70 -2.37
N PHE A 81 16.02 2.25 -3.27
CA PHE A 81 15.01 1.50 -4.02
C PHE A 81 15.57 1.10 -5.37
N SER A 82 15.35 -0.15 -5.77
CA SER A 82 15.78 -0.64 -7.09
C SER A 82 15.03 0.06 -8.22
N GLU A 83 15.57 0.01 -9.44
CA GLU A 83 14.91 0.57 -10.64
C GLU A 83 13.48 0.03 -10.81
N ARG A 84 13.28 -1.28 -10.59
CA ARG A 84 11.96 -1.92 -10.64
C ARG A 84 10.99 -1.33 -9.61
N GLU A 85 11.46 -1.08 -8.39
CA GLU A 85 10.66 -0.45 -7.33
C GLU A 85 10.36 1.01 -7.65
N GLN A 86 11.33 1.76 -8.16
CA GLN A 86 11.15 3.16 -8.56
C GLN A 86 10.07 3.32 -9.62
N VAL A 87 10.10 2.50 -10.69
CA VAL A 87 9.06 2.52 -11.74
C VAL A 87 7.68 2.15 -11.17
N ALA A 88 7.63 1.17 -10.26
CA ALA A 88 6.37 0.80 -9.61
C ALA A 88 5.83 1.92 -8.71
N LEU A 89 6.70 2.64 -8.00
CA LEU A 89 6.32 3.76 -7.15
C LEU A 89 5.87 4.96 -7.99
N GLU A 90 6.57 5.29 -9.07
CA GLU A 90 6.16 6.31 -10.03
C GLU A 90 4.76 6.02 -10.60
N TRP A 91 4.53 4.77 -11.03
CA TRP A 91 3.21 4.33 -11.49
C TRP A 91 2.15 4.41 -10.39
N THR A 92 2.51 4.04 -9.15
CA THR A 92 1.61 4.14 -8.00
C THR A 92 1.17 5.57 -7.76
N GLU A 93 2.10 6.54 -7.80
CA GLU A 93 1.75 7.96 -7.63
C GLU A 93 0.88 8.47 -8.77
N ALA A 94 1.25 8.17 -10.03
CA ALA A 94 0.50 8.61 -11.21
C ALA A 94 -0.95 8.10 -11.21
N VAL A 95 -1.17 6.82 -10.88
CA VAL A 95 -2.52 6.24 -10.80
C VAL A 95 -3.28 6.74 -9.57
N THR A 96 -2.61 6.94 -8.44
CA THR A 96 -3.26 7.45 -7.23
C THR A 96 -3.72 8.90 -7.43
N LEU A 97 -2.95 9.71 -8.14
CA LEU A 97 -3.21 11.11 -8.44
C LEU A 97 -3.83 11.33 -9.83
N ILE A 98 -4.54 10.33 -10.37
CA ILE A 98 -5.06 10.35 -11.75
C ILE A 98 -5.95 11.57 -12.06
N ALA A 99 -6.58 12.17 -11.05
CA ALA A 99 -7.41 13.36 -11.20
C ALA A 99 -6.62 14.66 -11.40
N ASN A 100 -5.29 14.64 -11.20
CA ASN A 100 -4.42 15.81 -11.31
C ASN A 100 -3.74 15.94 -12.70
N GLY A 101 -4.14 15.10 -13.68
CA GLY A 101 -3.62 15.08 -15.04
C GLY A 101 -4.40 15.93 -16.04
#